data_AF-A0ABD4YN92-F1
#
_entry.id   AF-A0ABD4YN92-F1
#
_cell.length_a   1.000
_cell.length_b   1.000
_cell.length_c   1.000
_cell.angle_alpha   90.00
_cell.angle_beta   90.00
_cell.angle_gamma   90.00
#
_symmetry.space_group_name_H-M   'P 1'
#
loop_
_entity.id
_entity.type
_entity.pdbx_description
1 polymer ?
#
loop_
_entity_poly.entity_id
_entity_poly.type
_entity_poly.pdbx_seq_one_letter_code
_entity_poly.pdbx_strand_id
1 'polypeptide(L)'
;MLFIIFLWIALAIVVGFMARNRGRNGVGWTVLACLISPPVAAVFLANIANRSPLAGQPILSSHVDCLHCGKPILREARVCRHCGGDVTESGLAPVRQAMPVGYWFDLPDPAFKLIRSADRVSLVKPVPPWIVVDQALDSIVIGSRWPGRLWRVRVEKQGDMSDLVAQPGYWRASAIALLEELPLSALFGPNGEGVLEIVEQIGTLSRSQAQALADNLPEDAWRAYSRAWMRWSQQGGEPTSNGEDDWRGTLAAARRDDKARSPVHAGFLLIHDQLRKRAEQVDGGGAFILVEEDGETEQVLNPLWQAACDALLFAAMARGAPQYVTEADALTLTQAWTRVLDGASQRA
;
A
#
# COMPACT_ATOMS: atom_id res chain seq x y z
N MET A 1 12.50 -18.73 53.57
CA MET A 1 12.72 -17.61 52.63
C MET A 1 13.15 -18.07 51.24
N LEU A 2 14.16 -18.94 51.11
CA LEU A 2 14.62 -19.46 49.81
C LEU A 2 13.48 -20.07 48.95
N PHE A 3 12.64 -20.92 49.55
CA PHE A 3 11.50 -21.56 48.86
C PHE A 3 10.48 -20.56 48.29
N ILE A 4 10.22 -19.48 49.04
CA ILE A 4 9.27 -18.42 48.61
C ILE A 4 9.83 -17.67 47.40
N ILE A 5 11.15 -17.41 47.40
CA ILE A 5 11.83 -16.74 46.27
C ILE A 5 11.80 -17.63 45.02
N PHE A 6 12.06 -18.94 45.15
CA PHE A 6 11.97 -19.87 44.02
C PHE A 6 10.56 -19.96 43.45
N LEU A 7 9.54 -20.07 44.31
CA LEU A 7 8.14 -20.08 43.87
C LEU A 7 7.75 -18.77 43.18
N TRP A 8 8.23 -17.63 43.70
CA TRP A 8 7.99 -16.31 43.14
C TRP A 8 8.55 -16.17 41.73
N ILE A 9 9.81 -16.58 41.53
CA ILE A 9 10.47 -16.55 40.22
C ILE A 9 9.78 -17.51 39.24
N ALA A 10 9.41 -18.71 39.69
CA ALA A 10 8.69 -19.66 38.85
C ALA A 10 7.35 -19.10 38.35
N LEU A 11 6.58 -18.44 39.22
CA LEU A 11 5.32 -17.79 38.84
C LEU A 11 5.54 -16.62 37.88
N ALA A 12 6.60 -15.83 38.05
CA ALA A 12 6.94 -14.75 37.11
C ALA A 12 7.32 -15.28 35.71
N ILE A 13 8.00 -16.42 35.63
CA ILE A 13 8.31 -17.09 34.36
C ILE A 13 7.03 -17.57 33.67
N VAL A 14 6.07 -18.14 34.41
CA VAL A 14 4.77 -18.56 33.88
C VAL A 14 4.01 -17.38 33.26
N VAL A 15 4.00 -16.21 33.92
CA VAL A 15 3.39 -14.99 33.37
C VAL A 15 4.08 -14.55 32.07
N GLY A 16 5.40 -14.63 32.00
CA GLY A 16 6.15 -14.34 30.76
C GLY A 16 5.81 -15.29 29.62
N PHE A 17 5.64 -16.58 29.91
CA PHE A 17 5.22 -17.57 28.91
C PHE A 17 3.79 -17.30 28.43
N MET A 18 2.88 -16.97 29.34
CA MET A 18 1.50 -16.57 29.00
C MET A 18 1.48 -15.30 28.13
N ALA A 19 2.36 -14.33 28.41
CA ALA A 19 2.48 -13.12 27.61
C ALA A 19 3.00 -13.39 26.19
N ARG A 20 3.99 -14.30 26.07
CA ARG A 20 4.53 -14.75 24.78
C ARG A 20 3.45 -15.41 23.92
N ASN A 21 2.65 -16.30 24.52
CA ASN A 21 1.53 -16.96 23.83
C ASN A 21 0.42 -15.98 23.41
N ARG A 22 0.35 -14.81 24.05
CA ARG A 22 -0.55 -13.71 23.69
C ARG A 22 0.08 -12.67 22.74
N GLY A 23 1.19 -13.00 22.08
CA GLY A 23 1.84 -12.14 21.09
C GLY A 23 2.54 -10.92 21.70
N ARG A 24 3.01 -11.00 22.94
CA ARG A 24 3.74 -9.91 23.64
C ARG A 24 5.17 -10.35 24.00
N ASN A 25 6.01 -9.39 24.38
CA ASN A 25 7.38 -9.67 24.81
C ASN A 25 7.40 -10.40 26.16
N GLY A 26 7.62 -11.72 26.14
CA GLY A 26 7.62 -12.56 27.35
C GLY A 26 8.67 -12.16 28.39
N VAL A 27 9.86 -11.72 27.97
CA VAL A 27 10.94 -11.30 28.89
C VAL A 27 10.54 -10.04 29.65
N GLY A 28 9.96 -9.05 28.96
CA GLY A 28 9.46 -7.84 29.60
C GLY A 28 8.37 -8.12 30.63
N TRP A 29 7.49 -9.08 30.35
CA TRP A 29 6.43 -9.48 31.29
C TRP A 29 6.92 -10.29 32.49
N THR A 30 7.97 -11.11 32.35
CA THR A 30 8.62 -11.77 33.49
C THR A 30 9.28 -10.75 34.42
N VAL A 31 10.00 -9.76 33.88
CA VAL A 31 10.61 -8.68 34.68
C VAL A 31 9.53 -7.87 35.40
N LEU A 32 8.44 -7.51 34.71
CA LEU A 32 7.31 -6.81 35.32
C LEU A 32 6.62 -7.61 36.43
N ALA A 33 6.45 -8.92 36.23
CA ALA A 33 5.88 -9.82 37.23
C ALA A 33 6.79 -9.97 38.47
N CYS A 34 8.11 -9.93 38.30
CA CYS A 34 9.06 -9.89 39.41
C CYS A 34 8.99 -8.57 40.22
N LEU A 35 8.75 -7.43 39.55
CA LEU A 35 8.74 -6.09 40.15
C LEU A 35 7.46 -5.77 40.93
N ILE A 36 6.28 -6.11 40.39
CA ILE A 36 4.99 -5.72 40.98
C ILE A 36 4.43 -6.87 41.83
N SER A 37 4.11 -7.97 41.16
CA SER A 37 3.86 -9.30 41.73
C SER A 37 3.29 -10.21 40.63
N PRO A 38 3.57 -11.52 40.62
CA PRO A 38 3.05 -12.43 39.60
C PRO A 38 1.51 -12.44 39.47
N PRO A 39 0.72 -12.45 40.56
CA PRO A 39 -0.74 -12.45 40.46
C PRO A 39 -1.29 -11.16 39.84
N VAL A 40 -0.77 -9.99 40.23
CA VAL A 40 -1.22 -8.70 39.69
C VAL A 40 -0.85 -8.57 38.21
N ALA A 41 0.37 -8.97 37.84
CA ALA A 41 0.79 -8.99 36.44
C ALA A 41 -0.04 -9.97 35.60
N ALA A 42 -0.43 -11.12 36.14
CA ALA A 42 -1.30 -12.09 35.47
C ALA A 42 -2.71 -11.53 35.22
N VAL A 43 -3.32 -10.87 36.22
CA VAL A 43 -4.64 -10.22 36.07
C VAL A 43 -4.58 -9.08 35.07
N PHE A 44 -3.51 -8.27 35.09
CA PHE A 44 -3.30 -7.21 34.11
C PHE A 44 -3.14 -7.77 32.69
N LEU A 45 -2.34 -8.84 32.53
CA LEU A 45 -2.21 -9.55 31.26
C LEU A 45 -3.52 -10.19 30.79
N ALA A 46 -4.39 -10.62 31.72
CA ALA A 46 -5.69 -11.19 31.41
C ALA A 46 -6.66 -10.15 30.81
N ASN A 47 -6.62 -8.91 31.29
CA ASN A 47 -7.53 -7.82 30.91
C ASN A 47 -7.11 -7.04 29.66
N ILE A 48 -5.89 -7.23 29.16
CA ILE A 48 -5.43 -6.58 27.92
C ILE A 48 -5.67 -7.47 26.70
N ALA A 49 -5.91 -6.83 25.55
CA ALA A 49 -6.17 -7.51 24.29
C ALA A 49 -5.06 -8.51 23.92
N ASN A 50 -5.47 -9.70 23.47
CA ASN A 50 -4.60 -10.74 22.96
C ASN A 50 -4.08 -10.33 21.57
N ARG A 51 -2.76 -10.21 21.42
CA ARG A 51 -2.10 -9.82 20.16
C ARG A 51 -1.55 -11.03 19.41
N SER A 52 -1.86 -12.26 19.85
CA SER A 52 -1.36 -13.45 19.18
C SER A 52 -2.00 -13.59 17.79
N PRO A 53 -1.26 -14.08 16.79
CA PRO A 53 -1.76 -14.31 15.43
C PRO A 53 -2.88 -15.36 15.34
N LEU A 54 -3.18 -16.03 16.46
CA LEU A 54 -4.23 -17.05 16.61
C LEU A 54 -5.50 -16.50 17.30
N ALA A 55 -5.47 -15.28 17.87
CA ALA A 55 -6.55 -14.74 18.70
C ALA A 55 -7.85 -14.42 17.92
N GLY A 56 -7.80 -14.41 16.59
CA GLY A 56 -8.95 -14.17 15.70
C GLY A 56 -9.12 -15.21 14.60
N GLN A 57 -8.37 -16.31 14.63
CA GLN A 57 -8.67 -17.43 13.73
C GLN A 57 -9.88 -18.16 14.31
N PRO A 58 -10.96 -18.40 13.55
CA PRO A 58 -11.99 -19.31 13.99
C PRO A 58 -11.28 -20.64 14.27
N ILE A 59 -11.42 -21.16 15.49
CA ILE A 59 -10.99 -22.52 15.80
C ILE A 59 -11.84 -23.41 14.90
N LEU A 60 -11.31 -23.73 13.72
CA LEU A 60 -11.95 -24.59 12.75
C LEU A 60 -12.24 -25.88 13.50
N SER A 61 -13.53 -26.19 13.67
CA SER A 61 -13.94 -27.42 14.31
C SER A 61 -13.25 -28.57 13.57
N SER A 62 -12.45 -29.35 14.31
CA SER A 62 -11.79 -30.55 13.79
C SER A 62 -12.79 -31.61 13.35
N HIS A 63 -14.05 -31.43 13.76
CA HIS A 63 -15.17 -32.30 13.49
C HIS A 63 -16.26 -31.56 12.71
N VAL A 64 -16.89 -32.28 11.80
CA VAL A 64 -18.09 -31.91 11.04
C VAL A 64 -19.10 -33.05 11.12
N ASP A 65 -20.39 -32.76 11.01
CA ASP A 65 -21.40 -33.82 11.01
C ASP A 65 -21.49 -34.49 9.64
N CYS A 66 -21.51 -35.82 9.64
CA CYS A 66 -21.71 -36.61 8.43
C CYS A 66 -23.11 -36.36 7.86
N LEU A 67 -23.21 -35.94 6.60
CA LEU A 67 -24.49 -35.66 5.93
C LEU A 67 -25.39 -36.91 5.76
N HIS A 68 -24.81 -38.11 5.81
CA HIS A 68 -25.55 -39.37 5.68
C HIS A 68 -26.15 -39.87 6.98
N CYS A 69 -25.51 -39.59 8.13
CA CYS A 69 -25.90 -40.20 9.41
C CYS A 69 -25.92 -39.25 10.61
N GLY A 70 -25.60 -37.97 10.42
CA GLY A 70 -25.64 -36.92 11.45
C GLY A 70 -24.65 -37.09 12.60
N LYS A 71 -23.65 -37.97 12.48
CA LYS A 71 -22.63 -38.20 13.52
C LYS A 71 -21.36 -37.41 13.23
N PRO A 72 -20.63 -36.94 14.26
CA PRO A 72 -19.41 -36.17 14.08
C PRO A 72 -18.29 -37.05 13.52
N ILE A 73 -17.69 -36.58 12.42
CA ILE A 73 -16.54 -37.18 11.75
C ILE A 73 -15.41 -36.16 11.63
N LEU A 74 -14.18 -36.64 11.43
CA LEU A 74 -13.05 -35.76 11.14
C LEU A 74 -13.29 -35.01 9.84
N ARG A 75 -12.92 -33.74 9.80
CA ARG A 75 -13.14 -32.87 8.64
C ARG A 75 -12.43 -33.37 7.37
N GLU A 76 -11.31 -34.06 7.50
CA GLU A 76 -10.59 -34.69 6.38
C GLU A 76 -11.06 -36.12 6.04
N ALA A 77 -12.08 -36.66 6.71
CA ALA A 77 -12.55 -38.02 6.45
C ALA A 77 -13.14 -38.12 5.04
N ARG A 78 -12.70 -39.13 4.27
CA ARG A 78 -13.28 -39.47 2.96
C ARG A 78 -14.46 -40.44 3.06
N VAL A 79 -14.42 -41.29 4.08
CA VAL A 79 -15.48 -42.27 4.38
C VAL A 79 -15.88 -42.11 5.83
N CYS A 80 -17.20 -42.06 6.09
CA CYS A 80 -17.70 -41.98 7.44
C CYS A 80 -17.45 -43.28 8.21
N ARG A 81 -16.72 -43.21 9.34
CA ARG A 81 -16.46 -44.37 10.22
C ARG A 81 -17.72 -44.99 10.83
N HIS A 82 -18.85 -44.27 10.82
CA HIS A 82 -20.08 -44.69 11.49
C HIS A 82 -21.10 -45.34 10.55
N CYS A 83 -21.20 -44.88 9.30
CA CYS A 83 -22.20 -45.39 8.35
C CYS A 83 -21.58 -45.95 7.06
N GLY A 84 -20.27 -45.79 6.84
CA GLY A 84 -19.59 -46.26 5.64
C GLY A 84 -19.88 -45.45 4.38
N GLY A 85 -20.68 -44.37 4.47
CA GLY A 85 -21.00 -43.51 3.34
C GLY A 85 -19.78 -42.70 2.88
N ASP A 86 -19.63 -42.57 1.56
CA ASP A 86 -18.65 -41.68 0.94
C ASP A 86 -19.10 -40.23 1.15
N VAL A 87 -18.26 -39.43 1.81
CA VAL A 87 -18.55 -38.03 2.13
C VAL A 87 -17.84 -37.06 1.18
N THR A 88 -17.08 -37.57 0.19
CA THR A 88 -16.42 -36.75 -0.83
C THR A 88 -17.39 -36.19 -1.88
N GLU A 89 -18.48 -36.90 -2.18
CA GLU A 89 -19.46 -36.47 -3.18
C GLU A 89 -20.50 -35.47 -2.64
N SER A 90 -20.71 -35.39 -1.32
CA SER A 90 -21.76 -34.57 -0.71
C SER A 90 -21.31 -33.16 -0.27
N GLY A 91 -20.21 -32.62 -0.80
CA GLY A 91 -19.86 -31.20 -0.62
C GLY A 91 -18.91 -30.87 0.53
N LEU A 92 -18.20 -31.86 1.08
CA LEU A 92 -16.96 -31.66 1.85
C LEU A 92 -15.76 -31.93 0.95
N ALA A 93 -15.67 -31.20 -0.16
CA ALA A 93 -14.37 -31.01 -0.78
C ALA A 93 -13.46 -30.37 0.29
N PRO A 94 -12.18 -30.79 0.44
CA PRO A 94 -11.24 -29.96 1.17
C PRO A 94 -11.36 -28.58 0.54
N VAL A 95 -11.62 -27.56 1.35
CA VAL A 95 -11.58 -26.18 0.90
C VAL A 95 -10.16 -26.01 0.39
N ARG A 96 -9.94 -26.22 -0.93
CA ARG A 96 -8.79 -25.69 -1.63
C ARG A 96 -8.94 -24.21 -1.33
N GLN A 97 -8.15 -23.70 -0.39
CA GLN A 97 -8.12 -22.27 -0.12
C GLN A 97 -7.96 -21.64 -1.49
N ALA A 98 -9.01 -20.94 -1.95
CA ALA A 98 -8.96 -20.27 -3.22
C ALA A 98 -7.75 -19.35 -3.12
N MET A 99 -6.72 -19.64 -3.91
CA MET A 99 -5.48 -18.90 -3.74
C MET A 99 -5.76 -17.42 -3.97
N PRO A 100 -5.09 -16.52 -3.21
CA PRO A 100 -5.45 -15.13 -3.18
C PRO A 100 -5.33 -14.50 -4.57
N VAL A 101 -6.27 -13.61 -4.86
CA VAL A 101 -6.30 -12.77 -6.06
C VAL A 101 -5.97 -11.35 -5.65
N GLY A 102 -5.08 -10.71 -6.41
CA GLY A 102 -4.66 -9.34 -6.17
C GLY A 102 -4.15 -8.71 -7.44
N TYR A 103 -3.27 -7.74 -7.29
CA TYR A 103 -2.75 -6.92 -8.37
C TYR A 103 -1.24 -7.03 -8.44
N TRP A 104 -0.71 -7.10 -9.64
CA TRP A 104 0.72 -7.12 -9.88
C TRP A 104 1.05 -6.07 -10.92
N PHE A 105 1.95 -5.16 -10.55
CA PHE A 105 2.53 -4.22 -11.49
C PHE A 105 3.84 -4.80 -12.02
N ASP A 106 3.80 -5.24 -13.27
CA ASP A 106 4.94 -5.82 -13.98
C ASP A 106 5.87 -4.70 -14.44
N LEU A 107 6.93 -4.54 -13.66
CA LEU A 107 8.08 -3.74 -14.02
C LEU A 107 9.13 -4.67 -14.61
N PRO A 108 9.49 -4.54 -15.90
CA PRO A 108 10.59 -5.31 -16.47
C PRO A 108 11.91 -4.88 -15.82
N ASP A 109 12.24 -5.53 -14.71
CA ASP A 109 13.52 -5.40 -14.03
C ASP A 109 14.40 -6.62 -14.38
N PRO A 110 15.57 -6.41 -15.05
CA PRO A 110 16.47 -7.49 -15.45
C PRO A 110 17.06 -8.25 -14.25
N ALA A 111 16.96 -7.73 -13.02
CA ALA A 111 17.30 -8.49 -11.82
C ALA A 111 16.33 -9.68 -11.60
N PHE A 112 15.09 -9.58 -12.08
CA PHE A 112 14.10 -10.64 -11.98
C PHE A 112 14.23 -11.61 -13.16
N LYS A 113 14.84 -12.76 -12.89
CA LYS A 113 14.82 -13.88 -13.83
C LYS A 113 13.46 -14.57 -13.75
N LEU A 114 12.52 -14.08 -14.56
CA LEU A 114 11.16 -14.59 -14.67
C LEU A 114 11.03 -15.54 -15.86
N ILE A 115 10.31 -16.64 -15.65
CA ILE A 115 9.78 -17.50 -16.71
C ILE A 115 8.35 -17.02 -16.99
N ARG A 116 8.08 -16.67 -18.24
CA ARG A 116 6.81 -16.09 -18.68
C ARG A 116 6.15 -17.01 -19.71
N SER A 117 4.88 -17.32 -19.50
CA SER A 117 3.96 -17.86 -20.52
C SER A 117 2.82 -16.86 -20.75
N ALA A 118 1.91 -17.17 -21.66
CA ALA A 118 0.77 -16.29 -21.98
C ALA A 118 -0.13 -16.00 -20.76
N ASP A 119 -0.25 -16.95 -19.85
CA ASP A 119 -1.20 -16.97 -18.73
C ASP A 119 -0.52 -17.06 -17.36
N ARG A 120 0.81 -17.08 -17.30
CA ARG A 120 1.54 -17.34 -16.05
C ARG A 120 2.91 -16.68 -16.03
N VAL A 121 3.30 -16.24 -14.83
CA VAL A 121 4.64 -15.73 -14.54
C VAL A 121 5.18 -16.44 -13.30
N SER A 122 6.45 -16.84 -13.34
CA SER A 122 7.11 -17.48 -12.20
C SER A 122 8.58 -17.12 -12.10
N LEU A 123 9.13 -17.22 -10.89
CA LEU A 123 10.56 -17.09 -10.67
C LEU A 123 11.28 -18.33 -11.22
N VAL A 124 12.46 -18.14 -11.82
CA VAL A 124 13.35 -19.27 -12.18
C VAL A 124 13.74 -20.10 -10.95
N LYS A 125 13.92 -19.44 -9.79
CA LYS A 125 14.13 -20.08 -8.49
C LYS A 125 13.19 -19.47 -7.45
N PRO A 126 12.55 -20.27 -6.56
CA PRO A 126 11.63 -19.76 -5.55
C PRO A 126 12.39 -19.15 -4.36
N VAL A 127 13.13 -18.08 -4.61
CA VAL A 127 13.90 -17.31 -3.63
C VAL A 127 13.73 -15.82 -3.91
N PRO A 128 13.98 -14.93 -2.94
CA PRO A 128 13.94 -13.49 -3.16
C PRO A 128 14.85 -13.04 -4.33
N PRO A 129 14.50 -11.95 -5.05
CA PRO A 129 13.33 -11.10 -4.83
C PRO A 129 12.02 -11.76 -5.29
N TRP A 130 10.98 -11.66 -4.46
CA TRP A 130 9.67 -12.25 -4.73
C TRP A 130 8.84 -11.41 -5.71
N ILE A 131 7.91 -12.06 -6.40
CA ILE A 131 6.82 -11.34 -7.08
C ILE A 131 5.92 -10.77 -5.98
N VAL A 132 5.71 -9.45 -5.97
CA VAL A 132 4.83 -8.77 -5.02
C VAL A 132 3.44 -8.66 -5.64
N VAL A 133 2.44 -9.26 -4.99
CA VAL A 133 1.02 -9.18 -5.39
C VAL A 133 0.28 -8.37 -4.35
N ASP A 134 -0.03 -7.13 -4.67
CA ASP A 134 -0.77 -6.20 -3.82
C ASP A 134 -2.24 -6.63 -3.64
N GLN A 135 -2.77 -6.42 -2.44
CA GLN A 135 -4.16 -6.75 -2.13
C GLN A 135 -5.13 -5.71 -2.69
N ALA A 136 -4.67 -4.47 -2.86
CA ALA A 136 -5.45 -3.34 -3.36
C ALA A 136 -4.60 -2.50 -4.33
N LEU A 137 -5.25 -1.77 -5.24
CA LEU A 137 -4.55 -0.92 -6.22
C LEU A 137 -3.85 0.27 -5.55
N ASP A 138 -4.43 0.80 -4.48
CA ASP A 138 -3.91 1.94 -3.72
C ASP A 138 -2.66 1.63 -2.89
N SER A 139 -2.33 0.34 -2.71
CA SER A 139 -1.11 -0.12 -2.03
C SER A 139 0.08 -0.32 -2.97
N ILE A 140 -0.17 -0.36 -4.28
CA ILE A 140 0.88 -0.61 -5.28
C ILE A 140 1.92 0.51 -5.23
N VAL A 141 3.17 0.08 -5.05
CA VAL A 141 4.33 0.97 -5.14
C VAL A 141 4.88 0.91 -6.56
N ILE A 142 4.79 2.04 -7.27
CA ILE A 142 5.36 2.19 -8.60
C ILE A 142 6.85 2.54 -8.43
N GLY A 143 7.72 1.66 -8.93
CA GLY A 143 9.17 1.89 -8.92
C GLY A 143 9.62 2.94 -9.95
N SER A 144 10.93 3.13 -10.07
CA SER A 144 11.53 4.12 -10.97
C SER A 144 11.39 3.80 -12.47
N ARG A 145 10.72 2.72 -12.86
CA ARG A 145 10.54 2.36 -14.27
C ARG A 145 9.09 2.58 -14.64
N TRP A 146 8.89 3.28 -15.74
CA TRP A 146 7.57 3.58 -16.27
C TRP A 146 7.70 3.73 -17.79
N PRO A 147 6.70 3.27 -18.59
CA PRO A 147 5.52 2.52 -18.17
C PRO A 147 5.83 1.04 -17.86
N GLY A 148 4.91 0.41 -17.12
CA GLY A 148 4.88 -1.05 -16.87
C GLY A 148 3.60 -1.67 -17.42
N ARG A 149 3.24 -2.85 -16.94
CA ARG A 149 1.91 -3.47 -17.21
C ARG A 149 1.21 -3.77 -15.90
N LEU A 150 -0.07 -3.44 -15.80
CA LEU A 150 -0.87 -3.74 -14.62
C LEU A 150 -1.71 -4.99 -14.87
N TRP A 151 -1.66 -5.93 -13.94
CA TRP A 151 -2.41 -7.17 -14.03
C TRP A 151 -3.22 -7.42 -12.78
N ARG A 152 -4.43 -7.93 -12.97
CA ARG A 152 -5.11 -8.72 -11.96
C ARG A 152 -4.61 -10.15 -12.05
N VAL A 153 -4.15 -10.70 -10.93
CA VAL A 153 -3.44 -11.98 -10.90
C VAL A 153 -3.91 -12.86 -9.75
N ARG A 154 -3.75 -14.17 -9.90
CA ARG A 154 -3.93 -15.13 -8.81
C ARG A 154 -2.57 -15.65 -8.37
N VAL A 155 -2.29 -15.65 -7.08
CA VAL A 155 -1.12 -16.33 -6.54
C VAL A 155 -1.28 -17.83 -6.79
N GLU A 156 -0.32 -18.49 -7.41
CA GLU A 156 -0.33 -19.96 -7.55
C GLU A 156 0.62 -20.64 -6.57
N LYS A 157 1.75 -19.98 -6.30
CA LYS A 157 2.73 -20.44 -5.32
C LYS A 157 3.16 -19.27 -4.46
N GLN A 158 2.82 -19.33 -3.18
CA GLN A 158 3.24 -18.33 -2.20
C GLN A 158 4.75 -18.43 -1.95
N GLY A 159 5.40 -17.27 -1.86
CA GLY A 159 6.76 -17.14 -1.37
C GLY A 159 6.80 -17.09 0.16
N ASP A 160 7.98 -16.88 0.71
CA ASP A 160 8.16 -16.78 2.16
C ASP A 160 7.57 -15.46 2.71
N MET A 161 6.56 -15.60 3.57
CA MET A 161 5.88 -14.49 4.25
C MET A 161 6.36 -14.31 5.70
N SER A 162 7.37 -15.06 6.12
CA SER A 162 8.03 -14.89 7.42
C SER A 162 8.61 -13.48 7.55
N ASP A 163 8.70 -12.99 8.79
CA ASP A 163 9.26 -11.68 9.16
C ASP A 163 8.49 -10.45 8.64
N LEU A 164 7.31 -10.64 8.05
CA LEU A 164 6.39 -9.56 7.72
C LEU A 164 5.43 -9.25 8.88
N VAL A 165 4.92 -8.01 8.90
CA VAL A 165 3.79 -7.65 9.75
C VAL A 165 2.56 -8.50 9.39
N ALA A 166 1.64 -8.71 10.34
CA ALA A 166 0.52 -9.67 10.19
C ALA A 166 -0.37 -9.42 8.97
N GLN A 167 -0.46 -8.17 8.48
CA GLN A 167 -1.23 -7.77 7.31
C GLN A 167 -0.40 -6.77 6.50
N PRO A 168 0.53 -7.26 5.67
CA PRO A 168 1.47 -6.38 4.97
C PRO A 168 0.83 -5.67 3.77
N GLY A 169 -0.43 -5.97 3.42
CA GLY A 169 -1.13 -5.38 2.27
C GLY A 169 -0.76 -6.01 0.92
N TYR A 170 0.11 -7.01 0.91
CA TYR A 170 0.52 -7.76 -0.29
C TYR A 170 0.81 -9.22 0.05
N TRP A 171 0.99 -10.05 -0.98
CA TRP A 171 1.53 -11.40 -0.90
C TRP A 171 2.86 -11.48 -1.66
N ARG A 172 3.81 -12.22 -1.11
CA ARG A 172 4.98 -12.67 -1.86
C ARG A 172 4.61 -13.92 -2.62
N ALA A 173 4.96 -13.97 -3.90
CA ALA A 173 4.71 -15.10 -4.79
C ALA A 173 5.98 -15.55 -5.51
N SER A 174 6.06 -16.85 -5.78
CA SER A 174 7.04 -17.44 -6.70
C SER A 174 6.42 -17.85 -8.03
N ALA A 175 5.09 -17.95 -8.10
CA ALA A 175 4.33 -18.11 -9.33
C ALA A 175 2.95 -17.47 -9.20
N ILE A 176 2.50 -16.85 -10.27
CA ILE A 176 1.21 -16.19 -10.41
C ILE A 176 0.57 -16.57 -11.76
N ALA A 177 -0.75 -16.68 -11.78
CA ALA A 177 -1.54 -16.76 -13.00
C ALA A 177 -2.03 -15.35 -13.38
N LEU A 178 -1.86 -14.99 -14.64
CA LEU A 178 -2.38 -13.75 -15.22
C LEU A 178 -3.87 -13.94 -15.52
N LEU A 179 -4.73 -13.12 -14.91
CA LEU A 179 -6.18 -13.23 -15.11
C LEU A 179 -6.67 -12.22 -16.13
N GLU A 180 -6.28 -10.97 -15.95
CA GLU A 180 -6.78 -9.83 -16.71
C GLU A 180 -5.73 -8.72 -16.70
N GLU A 181 -5.42 -8.17 -17.87
CA GLU A 181 -4.62 -6.95 -17.97
C GLU A 181 -5.54 -5.75 -17.73
N LEU A 182 -5.14 -4.87 -16.82
CA LEU A 182 -5.89 -3.69 -16.43
C LEU A 182 -5.29 -2.44 -17.07
N PRO A 183 -6.09 -1.41 -17.37
CA PRO A 183 -5.56 -0.12 -17.80
C PRO A 183 -4.69 0.50 -16.69
N LEU A 184 -3.61 1.17 -17.08
CA LEU A 184 -2.69 1.80 -16.13
C LEU A 184 -3.35 2.91 -15.30
N SER A 185 -4.40 3.55 -15.83
CA SER A 185 -5.20 4.56 -15.13
C SER A 185 -5.80 4.02 -13.83
N ALA A 186 -6.07 2.71 -13.73
CA ALA A 186 -6.60 2.09 -12.51
C ALA A 186 -5.65 2.25 -11.29
N LEU A 187 -4.35 2.48 -11.52
CA LEU A 187 -3.39 2.76 -10.45
C LEU A 187 -3.71 4.05 -9.67
N PHE A 188 -4.40 5.00 -10.29
CA PHE A 188 -4.58 6.35 -9.77
C PHE A 188 -6.00 6.64 -9.27
N GLY A 189 -6.81 5.59 -9.10
CA GLY A 189 -8.17 5.69 -8.59
C GLY A 189 -9.22 5.93 -9.69
N PRO A 190 -10.46 6.31 -9.31
CA PRO A 190 -11.59 6.37 -10.23
C PRO A 190 -11.44 7.35 -11.40
N ASN A 191 -10.69 8.44 -11.19
CA ASN A 191 -10.43 9.46 -12.22
C ASN A 191 -8.99 9.38 -12.74
N GLY A 192 -8.39 8.18 -12.71
CA GLY A 192 -6.99 7.99 -13.00
C GLY A 192 -6.56 8.28 -14.44
N GLU A 193 -7.49 8.35 -15.39
CA GLU A 193 -7.21 8.79 -16.77
C GLU A 193 -6.62 10.21 -16.79
N GLY A 194 -7.15 11.12 -15.97
CA GLY A 194 -6.63 12.48 -15.88
C GLY A 194 -5.21 12.55 -15.33
N VAL A 195 -4.82 11.61 -14.48
CA VAL A 195 -3.44 11.48 -13.96
C VAL A 195 -2.52 10.85 -15.02
N LEU A 196 -3.02 9.84 -15.73
CA LEU A 196 -2.28 9.16 -16.79
C LEU A 196 -1.92 10.12 -17.94
N GLU A 197 -2.87 10.95 -18.38
CA GLU A 197 -2.61 11.99 -19.38
C GLU A 197 -1.48 12.94 -18.96
N ILE A 198 -1.45 13.34 -17.69
CA ILE A 198 -0.37 14.20 -17.15
C ILE A 198 0.98 13.48 -17.25
N VAL A 199 1.04 12.21 -16.83
CA VAL A 199 2.26 11.41 -16.90
C VAL A 199 2.73 11.23 -18.35
N GLU A 200 1.82 11.02 -19.30
CA GLU A 200 2.15 10.93 -20.73
C GLU A 200 2.70 12.25 -21.28
N GLN A 201 2.11 13.39 -20.91
CA GLN A 201 2.60 14.71 -21.32
C GLN A 201 4.02 14.99 -20.78
N ILE A 202 4.34 14.55 -19.56
CA ILE A 202 5.70 14.68 -19.00
C ILE A 202 6.74 14.02 -19.91
N GLY A 203 6.42 12.87 -20.53
CA GLY A 203 7.35 12.15 -21.41
C GLY A 203 7.82 12.96 -22.61
N THR A 204 7.05 13.97 -23.05
CA THR A 204 7.38 14.82 -24.21
C THR A 204 7.66 16.28 -23.83
N LEU A 205 7.54 16.63 -22.55
CA LEU A 205 7.64 18.01 -22.07
C LEU A 205 8.97 18.67 -22.47
N SER A 206 8.91 19.77 -23.20
CA SER A 206 10.08 20.58 -23.57
C SER A 206 10.43 21.60 -22.50
N ARG A 207 11.65 22.14 -22.55
CA ARG A 207 12.08 23.25 -21.68
C ARG A 207 11.18 24.48 -21.81
N SER A 208 10.76 24.81 -23.02
CA SER A 208 9.86 25.95 -23.27
C SER A 208 8.45 25.71 -22.70
N GLN A 209 7.96 24.47 -22.74
CA GLN A 209 6.69 24.14 -22.08
C GLN A 209 6.83 24.17 -20.55
N ALA A 210 7.95 23.70 -19.99
CA ALA A 210 8.22 23.83 -18.56
C ALA A 210 8.25 25.30 -18.12
N GLN A 211 8.89 26.19 -18.91
CA GLN A 211 8.87 27.62 -18.67
C GLN A 211 7.45 28.19 -18.75
N ALA A 212 6.69 27.82 -19.78
CA ALA A 212 5.31 28.28 -19.92
C ALA A 212 4.40 27.80 -18.77
N LEU A 213 4.62 26.58 -18.25
CA LEU A 213 3.91 26.07 -17.07
C LEU A 213 4.25 26.92 -15.83
N ALA A 214 5.53 27.19 -15.61
CA ALA A 214 6.00 28.03 -14.50
C ALA A 214 5.43 29.46 -14.59
N ASP A 215 5.48 30.08 -15.77
CA ASP A 215 4.99 31.46 -16.00
C ASP A 215 3.47 31.59 -15.83
N ASN A 216 2.71 30.50 -16.01
CA ASN A 216 1.26 30.50 -15.89
C ASN A 216 0.73 29.93 -14.57
N LEU A 217 1.62 29.52 -13.65
CA LEU A 217 1.26 29.01 -12.33
C LEU A 217 0.72 30.16 -11.46
N PRO A 218 -0.54 30.12 -10.99
CA PRO A 218 -1.04 31.13 -10.05
C PRO A 218 -0.26 31.10 -8.73
N GLU A 219 0.12 32.27 -8.21
CA GLU A 219 0.92 32.41 -6.98
C GLU A 219 0.25 31.76 -5.76
N ASP A 220 -1.08 31.74 -5.71
CA ASP A 220 -1.89 31.21 -4.61
C ASP A 220 -2.49 29.82 -4.89
N ALA A 221 -2.16 29.17 -6.03
CA ALA A 221 -2.69 27.86 -6.39
C ALA A 221 -2.37 26.78 -5.35
N TRP A 222 -1.24 26.90 -4.65
CA TRP A 222 -0.89 25.99 -3.57
C TRP A 222 -1.91 25.98 -2.43
N ARG A 223 -2.63 27.09 -2.19
CA ARG A 223 -3.68 27.13 -1.15
C ARG A 223 -4.88 26.26 -1.54
N ALA A 224 -5.24 26.27 -2.82
CA ALA A 224 -6.28 25.38 -3.35
C ALA A 224 -5.84 23.90 -3.24
N TYR A 225 -4.56 23.62 -3.50
CA TYR A 225 -3.98 22.30 -3.33
C TYR A 225 -4.04 21.83 -1.86
N SER A 226 -3.66 22.69 -0.91
CA SER A 226 -3.75 22.41 0.52
C SER A 226 -5.18 22.18 0.99
N ARG A 227 -6.16 22.97 0.51
CA ARG A 227 -7.58 22.73 0.80
C ARG A 227 -8.06 21.37 0.34
N ALA A 228 -7.61 20.91 -0.84
CA ALA A 228 -7.95 19.59 -1.35
C ALA A 228 -7.34 18.45 -0.48
N TRP A 229 -6.09 18.57 -0.06
CA TRP A 229 -5.47 17.63 0.89
C TRP A 229 -6.19 17.60 2.23
N MET A 230 -6.55 18.77 2.78
CA MET A 230 -7.33 18.86 4.01
C MET A 230 -8.67 18.13 3.87
N ARG A 231 -9.44 18.41 2.81
CA ARG A 231 -10.71 17.69 2.54
C ARG A 231 -10.50 16.19 2.41
N TRP A 232 -9.49 15.74 1.66
CA TRP A 232 -9.17 14.31 1.53
C TRP A 232 -8.84 13.67 2.89
N SER A 233 -8.01 14.33 3.70
CA SER A 233 -7.60 13.82 5.02
C SER A 233 -8.76 13.71 6.00
N GLN A 234 -9.77 14.58 5.86
CA GLN A 234 -11.00 14.62 6.65
C GLN A 234 -12.17 13.86 6.00
N GLN A 235 -11.89 13.04 4.97
CA GLN A 235 -12.88 12.25 4.23
C GLN A 235 -14.03 13.08 3.62
N GLY A 236 -13.74 14.31 3.19
CA GLY A 236 -14.71 15.22 2.57
C GLY A 236 -15.36 16.22 3.54
N GLY A 237 -14.95 16.24 4.81
CA GLY A 237 -15.34 17.29 5.75
C GLY A 237 -14.83 18.68 5.32
N GLU A 238 -15.53 19.75 5.74
CA GLU A 238 -15.01 21.11 5.59
C GLU A 238 -13.75 21.29 6.44
N PRO A 239 -12.66 21.85 5.86
CA PRO A 239 -11.44 22.14 6.62
C PRO A 239 -11.76 22.98 7.86
N THR A 240 -11.46 22.46 9.04
CA THR A 240 -11.60 23.21 10.30
C THR A 240 -10.71 24.46 10.25
N SER A 241 -11.25 25.63 10.57
CA SER A 241 -10.61 26.95 10.46
C SER A 241 -9.35 27.18 11.32
N ASN A 242 -8.91 26.18 12.06
CA ASN A 242 -7.84 26.31 13.06
C ASN A 242 -6.53 25.75 12.49
N GLY A 243 -5.92 26.52 11.58
CA GLY A 243 -4.62 26.24 10.97
C GLY A 243 -4.73 25.98 9.47
N GLU A 244 -4.20 26.89 8.65
CA GLU A 244 -3.86 26.57 7.26
C GLU A 244 -2.66 25.61 7.32
N ASP A 245 -2.92 24.32 7.52
CA ASP A 245 -1.86 23.31 7.38
C ASP A 245 -1.28 23.45 5.98
N ASP A 246 0.03 23.70 5.91
CA ASP A 246 0.74 23.91 4.66
C ASP A 246 1.09 22.57 4.03
N TRP A 247 0.31 22.17 3.03
CA TRP A 247 0.53 20.94 2.27
C TRP A 247 1.34 21.18 0.98
N ARG A 248 2.02 22.33 0.83
CA ARG A 248 2.93 22.58 -0.30
C ARG A 248 3.92 21.44 -0.47
N GLY A 249 4.07 20.97 -1.71
CA GLY A 249 4.99 19.88 -2.05
C GLY A 249 4.61 18.49 -1.50
N THR A 250 3.44 18.33 -0.86
CA THR A 250 3.05 17.01 -0.34
C THR A 250 2.73 16.06 -1.48
N LEU A 251 3.43 14.92 -1.54
CA LEU A 251 3.17 13.86 -2.52
C LEU A 251 2.41 12.67 -1.93
N ALA A 252 2.51 12.46 -0.62
CA ALA A 252 1.82 11.40 0.11
C ALA A 252 1.72 11.75 1.60
N ALA A 253 0.63 11.34 2.24
CA ALA A 253 0.38 11.50 3.67
C ALA A 253 -0.48 10.33 4.17
N ALA A 254 -0.32 9.87 5.41
CA ALA A 254 -1.16 8.79 5.91
C ALA A 254 -2.45 9.34 6.53
N ARG A 255 -3.61 9.00 5.95
CA ARG A 255 -4.92 9.31 6.56
C ARG A 255 -5.12 8.46 7.81
N ARG A 256 -5.59 9.09 8.90
CA ARG A 256 -5.64 8.48 10.23
C ARG A 256 -6.53 7.24 10.32
N ASP A 257 -7.66 7.26 9.61
CA ASP A 257 -8.72 6.25 9.81
C ASP A 257 -8.46 4.96 9.02
N ASP A 258 -8.05 5.08 7.76
CA ASP A 258 -7.93 3.95 6.83
C ASP A 258 -6.53 3.79 6.24
N LYS A 259 -5.57 4.64 6.63
CA LYS A 259 -4.19 4.64 6.15
C LYS A 259 -4.05 4.85 4.64
N ALA A 260 -5.08 5.35 3.96
CA ALA A 260 -4.96 5.82 2.59
C ALA A 260 -3.81 6.84 2.51
N ARG A 261 -3.02 6.78 1.42
CA ARG A 261 -1.78 7.55 1.32
C ARG A 261 -1.89 8.85 0.53
N SER A 262 -2.88 8.95 -0.35
CA SER A 262 -3.00 10.06 -1.29
C SER A 262 -4.39 10.05 -1.94
N PRO A 263 -4.93 11.23 -2.31
CA PRO A 263 -6.18 11.32 -3.05
C PRO A 263 -6.11 10.70 -4.45
N VAL A 264 -4.91 10.55 -5.02
CA VAL A 264 -4.66 9.95 -6.35
C VAL A 264 -3.73 8.73 -6.28
N HIS A 265 -3.75 8.02 -5.15
CA HIS A 265 -2.86 6.87 -4.88
C HIS A 265 -1.38 7.23 -5.16
N ALA A 266 -0.64 6.42 -5.92
CA ALA A 266 0.75 6.66 -6.28
C ALA A 266 0.97 7.79 -7.32
N GLY A 267 -0.11 8.45 -7.79
CA GLY A 267 -0.07 9.42 -8.89
C GLY A 267 0.91 10.58 -8.69
N PHE A 268 0.86 11.27 -7.55
CA PHE A 268 1.77 12.38 -7.26
C PHE A 268 3.24 11.97 -7.20
N LEU A 269 3.53 10.82 -6.57
CA LEU A 269 4.88 10.27 -6.51
C LEU A 269 5.41 9.94 -7.91
N LEU A 270 4.57 9.34 -8.77
CA LEU A 270 4.95 9.03 -10.15
C LEU A 270 5.17 10.30 -10.98
N ILE A 271 4.28 11.29 -10.89
CA ILE A 271 4.43 12.57 -11.60
C ILE A 271 5.74 13.24 -11.23
N HIS A 272 6.04 13.33 -9.93
CA HIS A 272 7.28 13.92 -9.45
C HIS A 272 8.52 13.16 -9.95
N ASP A 273 8.52 11.82 -9.85
CA ASP A 273 9.62 10.97 -10.34
C ASP A 273 9.84 11.10 -11.87
N GLN A 274 8.77 11.04 -12.66
CA GLN A 274 8.85 11.16 -14.12
C GLN A 274 9.31 12.56 -14.54
N LEU A 275 8.85 13.61 -13.86
CA LEU A 275 9.28 14.96 -14.16
C LEU A 275 10.75 15.17 -13.82
N ARG A 276 11.25 14.65 -12.70
CA ARG A 276 12.69 14.74 -12.37
C ARG A 276 13.55 14.11 -13.46
N LYS A 277 13.18 12.93 -13.94
CA LYS A 277 13.87 12.26 -15.07
C LYS A 277 13.79 13.08 -16.34
N ARG A 278 12.62 13.67 -16.62
CA ARG A 278 12.46 14.51 -17.81
C ARG A 278 13.31 15.77 -17.72
N ALA A 279 13.32 16.42 -16.56
CA ALA A 279 14.12 17.61 -16.30
C ALA A 279 15.61 17.32 -16.50
N GLU A 280 16.10 16.20 -15.97
CA GLU A 280 17.48 15.73 -16.20
C GLU A 280 17.76 15.46 -17.68
N GLN A 281 16.84 14.84 -18.43
CA GLN A 281 17.01 14.61 -19.86
C GLN A 281 17.08 15.89 -20.68
N VAL A 282 16.35 16.94 -20.26
CA VAL A 282 16.22 18.19 -21.01
C VAL A 282 17.34 19.18 -20.64
N ASP A 283 17.63 19.35 -19.35
CA ASP A 283 18.54 20.36 -18.82
C ASP A 283 19.78 19.79 -18.11
N GLY A 284 19.94 18.46 -18.06
CA GLY A 284 21.05 17.79 -17.40
C GLY A 284 21.13 18.16 -15.92
N GLY A 285 22.36 18.35 -15.42
CA GLY A 285 22.58 18.84 -14.06
C GLY A 285 22.00 20.23 -13.78
N GLY A 286 21.74 21.03 -14.82
CA GLY A 286 21.12 22.36 -14.68
C GLY A 286 19.66 22.32 -14.21
N ALA A 287 19.01 21.14 -14.27
CA ALA A 287 17.67 20.92 -13.76
C ALA A 287 17.59 20.94 -12.22
N PHE A 288 18.72 20.83 -11.53
CA PHE A 288 18.77 20.64 -10.09
C PHE A 288 19.65 21.67 -9.40
N ILE A 289 19.35 21.91 -8.12
CA ILE A 289 20.20 22.66 -7.20
C ILE A 289 20.47 21.80 -5.96
N LEU A 290 21.59 22.06 -5.31
CA LEU A 290 21.92 21.44 -4.03
C LEU A 290 21.49 22.37 -2.90
N VAL A 291 20.76 21.84 -1.94
CA VAL A 291 20.32 22.55 -0.73
C VAL A 291 20.93 21.82 0.46
N GLU A 292 21.52 22.57 1.38
CA GLU A 292 21.97 22.03 2.67
C GLU A 292 20.90 22.28 3.71
N GLU A 293 20.36 21.20 4.28
CA GLU A 293 19.37 21.24 5.36
C GLU A 293 19.78 20.22 6.42
N ASP A 294 19.81 20.63 7.68
CA ASP A 294 20.23 19.80 8.82
C ASP A 294 21.61 19.10 8.67
N GLY A 295 22.51 19.69 7.86
CA GLY A 295 23.84 19.15 7.60
C GLY A 295 23.88 18.05 6.54
N GLU A 296 22.75 17.78 5.88
CA GLU A 296 22.65 16.90 4.72
C GLU A 296 22.50 17.74 3.44
N THR A 297 23.23 17.36 2.39
CA THR A 297 23.10 17.99 1.08
C THR A 297 22.09 17.22 0.24
N GLU A 298 20.94 17.83 -0.01
CA GLU A 298 19.89 17.26 -0.84
C GLU A 298 19.85 17.89 -2.23
N GLN A 299 19.51 17.08 -3.24
CA GLN A 299 19.31 17.55 -4.60
C GLN A 299 17.82 17.78 -4.89
N VAL A 300 17.45 19.04 -5.05
CA VAL A 300 16.08 19.47 -5.39
C VAL A 300 15.99 20.02 -6.81
N LEU A 301 14.78 20.09 -7.36
CA LEU A 301 14.57 20.73 -8.65
C LEU A 301 14.92 22.22 -8.56
N ASN A 302 15.50 22.78 -9.62
CA ASN A 302 15.67 24.23 -9.71
C ASN A 302 14.29 24.93 -9.74
N PRO A 303 14.21 26.26 -9.54
CA PRO A 303 12.92 26.96 -9.45
C PRO A 303 12.01 26.79 -10.68
N LEU A 304 12.59 26.71 -11.88
CA LEU A 304 11.85 26.49 -13.12
C LEU A 304 11.15 25.12 -13.10
N TRP A 305 11.91 24.05 -12.88
CA TRP A 305 11.37 22.70 -12.89
C TRP A 305 10.50 22.39 -11.68
N GLN A 306 10.76 23.04 -10.54
CA GLN A 306 9.89 22.97 -9.36
C GLN A 306 8.52 23.58 -9.65
N ALA A 307 8.46 24.78 -10.23
CA ALA A 307 7.19 25.41 -10.60
C ALA A 307 6.43 24.61 -11.68
N ALA A 308 7.14 24.04 -12.65
CA ALA A 308 6.53 23.10 -13.60
C ALA A 308 5.99 21.84 -12.91
N CYS A 309 6.69 21.33 -11.88
CA CYS A 309 6.21 20.21 -11.06
C CYS A 309 4.93 20.55 -10.33
N ASP A 310 4.89 21.71 -9.68
CA ASP A 310 3.72 22.15 -8.93
C ASP A 310 2.51 22.31 -9.86
N ALA A 311 2.69 22.89 -11.05
CA ALA A 311 1.64 22.98 -12.07
C ALA A 311 1.05 21.60 -12.44
N LEU A 312 1.90 20.59 -12.62
CA LEU A 312 1.48 19.22 -12.98
C LEU A 312 0.80 18.51 -11.79
N LEU A 313 1.31 18.68 -10.58
CA LEU A 313 0.71 18.12 -9.35
C LEU A 313 -0.65 18.76 -9.06
N PHE A 314 -0.80 20.06 -9.29
CA PHE A 314 -2.05 20.79 -9.11
C PHE A 314 -3.10 20.32 -10.11
N ALA A 315 -2.73 20.20 -11.39
CA ALA A 315 -3.60 19.62 -12.41
C ALA A 315 -4.00 18.19 -12.03
N ALA A 316 -3.08 17.38 -11.51
CA ALA A 316 -3.37 16.00 -11.10
C ALA A 316 -4.32 15.93 -9.90
N MET A 317 -4.25 16.86 -8.95
CA MET A 317 -5.23 16.95 -7.85
C MET A 317 -6.63 17.21 -8.40
N ALA A 318 -6.78 18.23 -9.25
CA ALA A 318 -8.07 18.60 -9.82
C ALA A 318 -8.67 17.52 -10.72
N ARG A 319 -7.84 16.86 -11.53
CA ARG A 319 -8.28 15.87 -12.53
C ARG A 319 -8.39 14.46 -11.96
N GLY A 320 -7.51 14.07 -11.03
CA GLY A 320 -7.48 12.73 -10.44
C GLY A 320 -8.35 12.59 -9.20
N ALA A 321 -8.64 13.69 -8.50
CA ALA A 321 -9.44 13.66 -7.28
C ALA A 321 -10.47 14.80 -7.19
N PRO A 322 -11.31 15.01 -8.22
CA PRO A 322 -12.31 16.09 -8.26
C PRO A 322 -13.26 16.08 -7.06
N GLN A 323 -13.51 14.92 -6.45
CA GLN A 323 -14.35 14.80 -5.24
C GLN A 323 -13.83 15.57 -4.02
N TYR A 324 -12.57 16.03 -4.01
CA TYR A 324 -11.99 16.84 -2.94
C TYR A 324 -11.69 18.28 -3.37
N VAL A 325 -12.07 18.67 -4.58
CA VAL A 325 -11.73 19.96 -5.18
C VAL A 325 -13.02 20.70 -5.53
N THR A 326 -13.17 21.95 -5.06
CA THR A 326 -14.31 22.78 -5.46
C THR A 326 -14.15 23.25 -6.91
N GLU A 327 -15.23 23.66 -7.55
CA GLU A 327 -15.15 24.17 -8.94
C GLU A 327 -14.18 25.35 -9.08
N ALA A 328 -14.19 26.30 -8.13
CA ALA A 328 -13.26 27.41 -8.09
C ALA A 328 -11.80 26.95 -7.90
N ASP A 329 -11.56 26.00 -6.99
CA ASP A 329 -10.22 25.45 -6.77
C ASP A 329 -9.74 24.68 -8.01
N ALA A 330 -10.62 23.97 -8.71
CA ALA A 330 -10.29 23.22 -9.91
C ALA A 330 -9.81 24.15 -11.04
N LEU A 331 -10.48 25.29 -11.25
CA LEU A 331 -10.07 26.30 -12.23
C LEU A 331 -8.68 26.85 -11.92
N THR A 332 -8.40 27.18 -10.65
CA THR A 332 -7.09 27.66 -10.22
C THR A 332 -6.00 26.59 -10.41
N LEU A 333 -6.26 25.36 -9.99
CA LEU A 333 -5.29 24.26 -10.04
C LEU A 333 -4.96 23.80 -11.47
N THR A 334 -5.89 23.95 -12.42
CA THR A 334 -5.71 23.53 -13.82
C THR A 334 -5.24 24.65 -14.75
N GLN A 335 -5.18 25.90 -14.29
CA GLN A 335 -4.90 27.07 -15.13
C GLN A 335 -3.62 26.91 -15.99
N ALA A 336 -2.49 26.58 -15.36
CA ALA A 336 -1.22 26.44 -16.05
C ALA A 336 -1.26 25.30 -17.08
N TRP A 337 -1.82 24.15 -16.68
CA TRP A 337 -2.01 22.99 -17.54
C TRP A 337 -2.84 23.34 -18.78
N THR A 338 -4.03 23.92 -18.61
CA THR A 338 -4.95 24.17 -19.73
C THR A 338 -4.39 25.19 -20.71
N ARG A 339 -3.68 26.21 -20.23
CA ARG A 339 -3.07 27.21 -21.12
C ARG A 339 -1.92 26.65 -21.96
N VAL A 340 -1.15 25.72 -21.41
CA VAL A 340 0.10 25.26 -22.03
C VAL A 340 -0.08 23.96 -22.81
N LEU A 341 -0.87 23.02 -22.27
CA LEU A 341 -0.92 21.63 -22.75
C LEU A 341 -2.26 21.29 -23.43
N ASP A 342 -3.41 21.77 -22.92
CA ASP A 342 -4.69 21.56 -23.62
C ASP A 342 -4.76 22.37 -24.93
N GLY A 343 -4.17 23.57 -24.96
CA GLY A 343 -4.08 24.39 -26.17
C GLY A 343 -3.14 23.86 -27.26
N ALA A 344 -2.21 22.96 -26.91
CA ALA A 344 -1.29 22.33 -27.85
C ALA A 344 -1.94 21.12 -28.55
N SER A 345 -2.75 20.33 -27.84
CA SER A 345 -3.48 19.18 -28.41
C SER A 345 -4.56 19.57 -29.43
N GLN A 346 -5.07 20.81 -29.42
CA GLN A 346 -6.03 21.29 -30.42
C GLN A 346 -5.37 21.83 -31.71
N ARG A 347 -4.03 21.96 -31.74
CA ARG A 347 -3.27 22.51 -32.88
C ARG A 347 -2.38 21.47 -33.58
N ALA A 348 -2.35 20.24 -33.10
CA ALA A 348 -1.67 19.09 -33.71
C ALA A 348 -2.66 18.25 -34.52
#